data_AF-A0A537J3X8-F1
#
_entry.id   AF-A0A537J3X8-F1
#
_cell.length_a   1.000
_cell.length_b   1.000
_cell.length_c   1.000
_cell.angle_alpha   90.00
_cell.angle_beta   90.00
_cell.angle_gamma   90.00
#
_symmetry.space_group_name_H-M   'P 1'
#
loop_
_entity.id
_entity.type
_entity.pdbx_description
1 polymer ?
#
loop_
_entity_poly.entity_id
_entity_poly.type
_entity_poly.pdbx_seq_one_letter_code
_entity_poly.pdbx_strand_id
1 'polypeptide(L)' 'MTREPSSGEPQVAFLFDLDGTLVDSVYHHVIAWHQALARAGIALSVWRIHRRIGM' A
#
# COMPACT_ATOMS: atom_id res chain seq x y z
N MET A 1 -6.94 -7.11 -35.30
CA MET A 1 -8.40 -7.03 -35.10
C MET A 1 -8.67 -6.58 -33.66
N THR A 2 -8.41 -5.31 -33.34
CA THR A 2 -8.81 -4.71 -32.06
C THR A 2 -10.20 -4.13 -32.26
N ARG A 3 -11.20 -4.62 -31.50
CA ARG A 3 -12.55 -4.04 -31.55
C ARG A 3 -12.47 -2.64 -30.93
N GLU A 4 -12.85 -1.64 -31.70
CA GLU A 4 -13.14 -0.30 -31.17
C GLU A 4 -14.24 -0.44 -30.10
N PRO A 5 -14.09 0.17 -28.91
CA PRO A 5 -15.12 0.12 -27.88
C PRO A 5 -16.39 0.79 -28.43
N SER A 6 -17.52 0.08 -28.39
CA SER A 6 -18.82 0.68 -28.69
C SER A 6 -19.15 1.70 -27.60
N SER A 7 -19.71 2.84 -27.99
CA SER A 7 -19.98 4.02 -27.15
C SER A 7 -21.03 3.82 -26.04
N GLY A 8 -21.26 2.60 -25.57
CA GLY A 8 -22.25 2.26 -24.54
C GLY A 8 -21.95 1.00 -23.71
N GLU A 9 -20.83 0.31 -23.94
CA GLU A 9 -20.41 -0.80 -23.06
C GLU A 9 -19.69 -0.24 -21.82
N PRO A 10 -20.02 -0.71 -20.60
CA PRO A 10 -19.31 -0.28 -19.39
C PRO A 10 -17.83 -0.66 -19.50
N GLN A 11 -16.96 0.35 -19.54
CA GLN A 11 -15.53 0.12 -19.60
C GLN A 11 -15.02 -0.31 -18.22
N VAL A 12 -14.45 -1.50 -18.13
CA VAL A 12 -13.88 -2.01 -16.88
C VAL A 12 -12.61 -1.21 -16.56
N ALA A 13 -12.56 -0.65 -15.36
CA ALA A 13 -11.39 0.05 -14.82
C ALA A 13 -10.85 -0.70 -13.59
N PHE A 14 -9.54 -0.65 -13.41
CA PHE A 14 -8.86 -1.21 -12.24
C PHE A 14 -8.18 -0.10 -11.45
N LEU A 15 -8.28 -0.16 -10.13
CA LEU A 15 -7.53 0.68 -9.21
C LEU A 15 -6.63 -0.21 -8.39
N PHE A 16 -5.34 0.06 -8.44
CA PHE A 16 -4.33 -0.62 -7.64
C PHE A 16 -3.83 0.32 -6.56
N ASP A 17 -3.66 -0.22 -5.36
CA ASP A 17 -2.84 0.41 -4.34
C ASP A 17 -1.34 0.33 -4.73
N LEU A 18 -0.48 1.11 -4.08
CA LEU A 18 0.94 1.16 -4.37
C LEU A 18 1.74 0.25 -3.44
N ASP A 19 1.76 0.56 -2.14
CA ASP A 19 2.68 0.00 -1.16
C ASP A 19 2.23 -1.39 -0.69
N GLY A 20 3.00 -2.42 -1.05
CA GLY A 20 2.62 -3.82 -0.82
C GLY A 20 1.70 -4.40 -1.90
N THR A 21 1.36 -3.62 -2.92
CA THR A 21 0.59 -4.08 -4.09
C THR A 21 1.43 -4.02 -5.37
N LEU A 22 1.83 -2.83 -5.81
CA LEU A 22 2.69 -2.65 -7.00
C LEU A 22 4.18 -2.59 -6.63
N VAL A 23 4.51 -2.21 -5.39
CA VAL A 23 5.87 -2.07 -4.91
C VAL A 23 6.03 -2.81 -3.58
N ASP A 24 7.10 -3.59 -3.43
CA ASP A 24 7.45 -4.26 -2.16
C ASP A 24 8.11 -3.27 -1.17
N SER A 25 7.29 -2.39 -0.59
CA SER A 25 7.73 -1.28 0.27
C SER A 25 7.22 -1.35 1.71
N VAL A 26 6.36 -2.32 2.05
CA VAL A 26 5.71 -2.39 3.38
C VAL A 26 6.74 -2.47 4.51
N TYR A 27 7.76 -3.32 4.39
CA TYR A 27 8.80 -3.44 5.42
C TYR A 27 9.58 -2.12 5.62
N HIS A 28 9.86 -1.40 4.54
CA HIS A 28 10.54 -0.11 4.61
C HIS A 28 9.69 0.92 5.37
N HIS A 29 8.38 0.97 5.09
CA HIS A 29 7.45 1.84 5.81
C HIS A 29 7.34 1.47 7.28
N VAL A 30 7.33 0.18 7.62
CA VAL A 30 7.29 -0.29 9.00
C VAL A 30 8.53 0.17 9.79
N ILE A 31 9.72 0.08 9.20
CA ILE A 31 10.96 0.56 9.82
C ILE A 31 10.93 2.09 9.99
N ALA A 32 10.49 2.82 8.95
CA ALA A 32 10.41 4.27 8.99
C ALA A 32 9.48 4.76 10.12
N TRP A 33 8.29 4.17 10.23
CA TRP A 33 7.35 4.47 11.32
C TRP A 33 7.88 4.06 12.68
N HIS A 34 8.52 2.89 12.80
CA HIS A 34 9.13 2.48 14.06
C HIS A 34 10.17 3.49 14.55
N GLN A 35 11.06 3.95 13.67
CA GLN A 35 12.07 4.96 13.99
C GLN A 35 11.45 6.33 14.31
N ALA A 36 10.39 6.72 13.62
CA ALA A 36 9.69 7.98 13.89
C ALA A 36 9.01 7.97 15.27
N LEU A 37 8.30 6.88 15.59
CA LEU A 37 7.62 6.71 16.88
C LEU A 37 8.61 6.62 18.04
N ALA A 38 9.73 5.90 17.86
CA ALA A 38 10.80 5.83 18.85
C ALA A 38 11.39 7.22 19.15
N ARG A 39 11.61 8.05 18.12
CA ARG A 39 12.06 9.44 18.28
C ARG A 39 11.05 10.32 19.02
N ALA A 40 9.77 9.99 18.96
CA ALA A 40 8.71 10.64 19.73
C ALA A 40 8.52 10.07 21.15
N GLY A 41 9.40 9.15 21.59
CA GLY A 41 9.28 8.50 22.91
C GLY A 41 8.20 7.41 22.97
N ILE A 42 7.64 7.01 21.82
CA ILE A 42 6.57 6.00 21.73
C ILE A 42 7.20 4.66 21.33
N ALA A 43 7.50 3.83 22.33
CA ALA A 43 8.04 2.49 22.10
C ALA A 43 6.92 1.52 21.68
N LEU A 44 6.87 1.21 20.39
CA LEU A 44 5.97 0.19 19.83
C LEU A 44 6.78 -0.93 19.18
N SER A 45 6.29 -2.16 19.36
CA SER A 45 6.84 -3.31 18.67
C SER A 45 6.54 -3.26 17.17
N VAL A 46 7.51 -3.70 16.37
CA VAL A 46 7.41 -3.74 14.89
C VAL A 46 6.13 -4.43 14.40
N TRP A 47 5.74 -5.55 15.01
CA TRP A 47 4.52 -6.29 14.62
C TRP A 47 3.22 -5.49 14.84
N ARG A 48 3.20 -4.53 15.78
CA ARG A 48 2.03 -3.63 15.96
C ARG A 48 1.94 -2.61 14.85
N ILE A 49 3.07 -2.18 14.30
CA ILE A 49 3.17 -1.24 13.19
C ILE A 49 2.85 -1.96 11.88
N HIS A 50 3.42 -3.15 11.68
CA HIS A 50 3.16 -4.01 10.50
C HIS A 50 1.67 -4.20 10.26
N ARG A 51 0.94 -4.71 11.26
CA ARG A 51 -0.52 -4.97 11.20
C ARG A 51 -1.39 -3.72 10.94
N ARG A 52 -0.83 -2.51 10.95
CA ARG A 52 -1.54 -1.24 10.75
C ARG A 52 -1.26 -0.61 9.40
N ILE A 53 -0.18 -1.02 8.72
CA ILE A 53 0.19 -0.52 7.39
C ILE A 53 -0.28 -1.51 6.31
N GLY A 54 -0.12 -2.82 6.55
CA GLY A 54 -0.55 -3.88 5.64
C GLY A 54 -0.62 -5.22 6.36
N MET A 55 -0.74 -6.32 5.61
CA MET A 55 -0.59 -7.69 6.15
C MET A 55 0.77 -7.82 6.81
#